data_AF-A0A8J8F7N3-F1
#
_entry.id   AF-A0A8J8F7N3-F1
#
_cell.length_a   1.000
_cell.length_b   1.000
_cell.length_c   1.000
_cell.angle_alpha   90.00
_cell.angle_beta   90.00
_cell.angle_gamma   90.00
#
_symmetry.space_group_name_H-M   'P 1'
#
loop_
_entity.id
_entity.type
_entity.pdbx_description
1 polymer ?
#
loop_
_entity_poly.entity_id
_entity_poly.type
_entity_poly.pdbx_seq_one_letter_code
_entity_poly.pdbx_strand_id
1 'polypeptide(L)'
;MRYKLEKYKWWILFIITLAVFSILSISDYANPNECPENARYILSAISQGLAAILALVFTITLVVSQMTRRYTAMDKIIFRPETISLMIVFGIGVVTPLLVLKFGFWRHGINLSIAIAFFCVFSLLPFLKGVNGVLKYEIGVVNLYEESMKAINLGDEAGADGRIGELTEIGKDAVNESCERVVVNIIRYLSQIVKKSAEKGWGNATFWVVDNLKDIGVDSVGRRFEEASFFAAKGLKDIGVEAAKNRLEALLEPVTVAIDGLKDIGAKAAEKGLKKWDITIRAAEGLRDIGMKSGDKDKYLAVNGLWCLGAFVTEYLPEQVDHVIQNLREMEKEIGKEALMSWGKNCISDYPNLKSSFEEFKRRYNER
;
A
#
# COMPACT_ATOMS: atom_id res chain seq x y z
N MET A 1 -10.28 12.52 -6.73
CA MET A 1 -9.40 12.11 -5.61
C MET A 1 -10.25 11.82 -4.37
N ARG A 2 -11.15 10.82 -4.43
CA ARG A 2 -11.94 10.37 -3.28
C ARG A 2 -11.02 9.53 -2.39
N TYR A 3 -10.29 10.17 -1.47
CA TYR A 3 -9.97 9.48 -0.22
C TYR A 3 -11.33 9.08 0.34
N LYS A 4 -11.70 7.80 0.20
CA LYS A 4 -12.91 7.27 0.84
C LYS A 4 -12.82 7.75 2.29
N LEU A 5 -13.83 8.50 2.69
CA LEU A 5 -14.11 8.99 4.03
C LEU A 5 -14.31 7.84 5.04
N GLU A 6 -13.70 6.69 4.79
CA GLU A 6 -13.58 5.63 5.75
C GLU A 6 -12.51 6.07 6.76
N LYS A 7 -12.97 6.18 8.01
CA LYS A 7 -12.29 5.57 9.15
C LYS A 7 -11.36 6.43 10.00
N TYR A 8 -11.56 7.74 10.02
CA TYR A 8 -11.64 8.33 11.35
C TYR A 8 -13.08 8.29 11.78
N LYS A 9 -13.33 7.41 12.75
CA LYS A 9 -14.57 7.32 13.51
C LYS A 9 -14.75 8.59 14.36
N TRP A 10 -14.63 9.77 13.74
CA TRP A 10 -14.86 11.09 14.34
C TRP A 10 -16.24 11.15 14.99
N TRP A 11 -17.22 10.52 14.34
CA TRP A 11 -18.55 10.33 14.90
C TRP A 11 -18.53 9.49 16.20
N ILE A 12 -17.64 8.51 16.35
CA ILE A 12 -17.47 7.78 17.62
C ILE A 12 -16.87 8.69 18.67
N LEU A 13 -15.83 9.48 18.35
CA LEU A 13 -15.29 10.46 19.30
C LEU A 13 -16.36 11.46 19.73
N PHE A 14 -17.20 11.93 18.79
CA PHE A 14 -18.32 12.79 19.08
C PHE A 14 -19.37 12.13 19.99
N ILE A 15 -19.75 10.87 19.73
CA ILE A 15 -20.67 10.12 20.59
C ILE A 15 -20.08 9.93 21.99
N ILE A 16 -18.79 9.58 22.10
CA ILE A 16 -18.12 9.42 23.39
C ILE A 16 -18.14 10.77 24.14
N THR A 17 -17.86 11.88 23.46
CA THR A 17 -17.93 13.21 24.08
C THR A 17 -19.33 13.56 24.55
N LEU A 18 -20.37 13.28 23.75
CA LEU A 18 -21.75 13.47 24.18
C LEU A 18 -22.11 12.60 25.39
N ALA A 19 -21.66 11.34 25.41
CA ALA A 19 -21.87 10.45 26.55
C ALA A 19 -21.17 10.98 27.81
N VAL A 20 -19.91 11.43 27.71
CA VAL A 20 -19.17 12.06 28.80
C VAL A 20 -19.93 13.29 29.30
N PHE A 21 -20.39 14.15 28.40
CA PHE A 21 -21.18 15.33 28.75
C PHE A 21 -22.49 14.97 29.48
N SER A 22 -23.23 13.97 28.99
CA SER A 22 -24.46 13.50 29.63
C SER A 22 -24.21 12.92 31.02
N ILE A 23 -23.17 12.10 31.19
CA ILE A 23 -22.81 11.51 32.50
C ILE A 23 -22.45 12.62 33.49
N LEU A 24 -21.62 13.59 33.08
CA LEU A 24 -21.25 14.72 33.92
C LEU A 24 -22.47 15.57 34.30
N SER A 25 -23.37 15.82 33.35
CA SER A 25 -24.60 16.58 33.58
C SER A 25 -25.55 15.87 34.57
N ILE A 26 -25.67 14.54 34.47
CA ILE A 26 -26.47 13.74 35.42
C ILE A 26 -25.83 13.75 36.81
N SER A 27 -24.50 13.62 36.89
CA SER A 27 -23.75 13.64 38.15
C SER A 27 -23.88 14.99 38.86
N ASP A 28 -23.77 16.10 38.13
CA ASP A 28 -23.96 17.45 38.66
C ASP A 28 -25.39 17.67 39.16
N TYR A 29 -26.38 17.18 38.41
CA TYR A 29 -27.78 17.24 38.84
C TYR A 29 -28.04 16.49 40.15
N ALA A 30 -27.38 15.35 40.36
CA ALA A 30 -27.55 14.52 41.54
C ALA A 30 -26.84 15.08 42.80
N ASN A 31 -25.77 15.88 42.65
CA ASN A 31 -24.99 16.41 43.78
C ASN A 31 -24.50 17.85 43.53
N PRO A 32 -25.35 18.88 43.75
CA PRO A 32 -25.10 20.26 43.32
C PRO A 32 -24.06 21.05 44.16
N ASN A 33 -23.08 20.38 44.77
CA ASN A 33 -22.18 20.99 45.77
C ASN A 33 -20.92 21.61 45.15
N GLU A 34 -21.08 22.50 44.17
CA GLU A 34 -19.93 23.18 43.52
C GLU A 34 -19.49 24.42 44.31
N CYS A 35 -18.29 24.35 44.93
CA CYS A 35 -17.61 25.53 45.44
C CYS A 35 -17.04 26.35 44.26
N PRO A 36 -17.43 27.64 44.09
CA PRO A 36 -17.02 28.45 42.94
C PRO A 36 -15.50 28.61 42.78
N GLU A 37 -14.74 28.49 43.87
CA GLU A 37 -13.27 28.57 43.83
C GLU A 37 -12.66 27.39 43.06
N ASN A 38 -13.14 26.17 43.33
CA ASN A 38 -12.66 24.96 42.65
C ASN A 38 -12.94 25.01 41.13
N ALA A 39 -14.12 25.50 40.76
CA ALA A 39 -14.50 25.69 39.36
C ALA A 39 -13.53 26.60 38.60
N ARG A 40 -13.07 27.69 39.25
CA ARG A 40 -12.13 28.63 38.62
C ARG A 40 -10.78 27.98 38.32
N TYR A 41 -10.26 27.21 39.27
CA TYR A 41 -9.00 26.48 39.09
C TYR A 41 -9.10 25.45 37.95
N ILE A 42 -10.18 24.68 37.90
CA ILE A 42 -10.39 23.66 36.86
C ILE A 42 -10.47 24.29 35.47
N LEU A 43 -11.30 25.33 35.28
CA LEU A 43 -11.46 25.99 33.98
C LEU A 43 -10.15 26.66 33.51
N SER A 44 -9.42 27.29 34.43
CA SER A 44 -8.11 27.87 34.12
C SER A 44 -7.10 26.80 33.70
N ALA A 45 -7.02 25.70 34.46
CA ALA A 45 -6.13 24.59 34.15
C ALA A 45 -6.46 23.92 32.81
N ILE A 46 -7.74 23.75 32.47
CA ILE A 46 -8.17 23.21 31.17
C ILE A 46 -7.69 24.10 30.02
N SER A 47 -7.93 25.42 30.11
CA SER A 47 -7.53 26.36 29.05
C SER A 47 -6.01 26.36 28.84
N GLN A 48 -5.25 26.43 29.94
CA GLN A 48 -3.78 26.40 29.89
C GLN A 48 -3.25 25.06 29.36
N GLY A 49 -3.79 23.94 29.82
CA GLY A 49 -3.40 22.60 29.37
C GLY A 49 -3.66 22.38 27.89
N LEU A 50 -4.84 22.76 27.39
CA LEU A 50 -5.17 22.66 25.96
C LEU A 50 -4.29 23.57 25.10
N ALA A 51 -4.00 24.79 25.56
CA ALA A 51 -3.11 25.71 24.85
C ALA A 51 -1.69 25.16 24.76
N ALA A 52 -1.16 24.61 25.85
CA ALA A 52 0.15 23.99 25.87
C ALA A 52 0.24 22.77 24.94
N ILE A 53 -0.78 21.90 24.96
CA ILE A 53 -0.86 20.73 24.07
C ILE A 53 -0.91 21.16 22.61
N LEU A 54 -1.76 22.14 22.26
CA LEU A 54 -1.85 22.66 20.90
C LEU A 54 -0.50 23.22 20.42
N ALA A 55 0.14 24.03 21.25
CA ALA A 55 1.45 24.60 20.94
C ALA A 55 2.50 23.50 20.72
N LEU A 56 2.56 22.50 21.59
CA LEU A 56 3.51 21.39 21.48
C LEU A 56 3.30 20.58 20.20
N VAL A 57 2.05 20.18 19.92
CA VAL A 57 1.72 19.39 18.73
C VAL A 57 2.04 20.16 17.45
N PHE A 58 1.73 21.46 17.43
CA PHE A 58 2.05 22.34 16.31
C PHE A 58 3.58 22.48 16.12
N THR A 59 4.33 22.72 17.19
CA THR A 59 5.79 22.80 17.13
C THR A 59 6.42 21.51 16.64
N ILE A 60 6.02 20.34 17.16
CA ILE A 60 6.55 19.05 16.70
C ILE A 60 6.25 18.85 15.21
N THR A 61 5.01 19.17 14.79
CA THR A 61 4.61 19.03 13.38
C THR A 61 5.44 19.93 12.48
N LEU A 62 5.72 21.17 12.89
CA LEU A 62 6.60 22.10 12.17
C LEU A 62 8.05 21.60 12.10
N VAL A 63 8.62 21.16 13.22
CA VAL A 63 9.99 20.63 13.26
C VAL A 63 10.14 19.43 12.34
N VAL A 64 9.20 18.49 12.39
CA VAL A 64 9.22 17.31 11.52
C VAL A 64 9.07 17.72 10.05
N SER A 65 8.17 18.66 9.75
CA SER A 65 8.04 19.18 8.39
C SER A 65 9.32 19.85 7.89
N GLN A 66 10.01 20.62 8.73
CA GLN A 66 11.29 21.24 8.38
C GLN A 66 12.39 20.20 8.14
N MET A 67 12.47 19.16 8.97
CA MET A 67 13.44 18.07 8.79
C MET A 67 13.26 17.32 7.47
N THR A 68 12.04 17.23 6.95
CA THR A 68 11.78 16.58 5.65
C THR A 68 12.22 17.39 4.42
N ARG A 69 12.76 18.61 4.61
CA ARG A 69 13.33 19.50 3.55
C ARG A 69 12.39 19.84 2.38
N ARG A 70 11.08 19.61 2.51
CA ARG A 70 10.10 19.96 1.47
C ARG A 70 9.08 20.95 2.02
N TYR A 71 9.19 22.21 1.59
CA TYR A 71 8.18 23.25 1.92
C TYR A 71 6.76 22.84 1.49
N THR A 72 6.63 22.02 0.45
CA THR A 72 5.35 21.47 0.00
C THR A 72 4.73 20.46 0.97
N ALA A 73 5.52 19.84 1.85
CA ALA A 73 5.01 18.96 2.90
C ALA A 73 4.28 19.76 3.99
N MET A 74 4.82 20.91 4.34
CA MET A 74 4.19 21.82 5.32
C MET A 74 2.81 22.22 4.83
N ASP A 75 2.70 22.57 3.55
CA ASP A 75 1.44 23.00 2.94
C ASP A 75 0.36 21.90 3.04
N LYS A 76 0.76 20.66 2.69
CA LYS A 76 -0.13 19.49 2.75
C LYS A 76 -0.55 19.08 4.16
N ILE A 77 0.33 19.24 5.15
CA ILE A 77 0.07 18.82 6.53
C ILE A 77 -0.75 19.89 7.28
N ILE A 78 -0.34 21.16 7.20
CA ILE A 78 -0.91 22.25 7.98
C ILE A 78 -2.21 22.76 7.35
N PHE A 79 -2.24 22.97 6.03
CA PHE A 79 -3.44 23.49 5.35
C PHE A 79 -4.42 22.41 4.91
N ARG A 80 -4.27 21.20 5.44
CA ARG A 80 -5.28 20.16 5.30
C ARG A 80 -6.57 20.63 5.99
N PRO A 81 -7.74 20.58 5.34
CA PRO A 81 -8.99 21.06 5.94
C PRO A 81 -9.31 20.36 7.27
N GLU A 82 -8.91 19.10 7.44
CA GLU A 82 -9.06 18.37 8.69
C GLU A 82 -8.19 18.96 9.81
N THR A 83 -6.94 19.34 9.52
CA THR A 83 -6.03 19.98 10.47
C THR A 83 -6.55 21.36 10.86
N ILE A 84 -6.98 22.16 9.88
CA ILE A 84 -7.58 23.50 10.14
C ILE A 84 -8.82 23.36 11.01
N SER A 85 -9.70 22.39 10.72
CA SER A 85 -10.88 22.12 11.54
C SER A 85 -10.49 21.75 12.98
N LEU A 86 -9.49 20.89 13.16
CA LEU A 86 -8.97 20.53 14.48
C LEU A 86 -8.41 21.75 15.23
N MET A 87 -7.62 22.59 14.55
CA MET A 87 -7.08 23.81 15.14
C MET A 87 -8.18 24.78 15.59
N ILE A 88 -9.26 24.91 14.81
CA ILE A 88 -10.43 25.73 15.18
C ILE A 88 -11.12 25.13 16.42
N VAL A 89 -11.33 23.82 16.46
CA VAL A 89 -11.96 23.15 17.62
C VAL A 89 -11.09 23.30 18.87
N PHE A 90 -9.78 23.16 18.75
CA PHE A 90 -8.85 23.42 19.86
C PHE A 90 -8.89 24.89 20.31
N GLY A 91 -8.93 25.83 19.37
CA GLY A 91 -9.09 27.25 19.68
C GLY A 91 -10.38 27.52 20.48
N ILE A 92 -11.49 26.90 20.07
CA ILE A 92 -12.75 26.94 20.83
C ILE A 92 -12.55 26.32 22.22
N GLY A 93 -11.93 25.14 22.31
CA GLY A 93 -11.67 24.47 23.59
C GLY A 93 -10.80 25.26 24.55
N VAL A 94 -9.85 26.07 24.06
CA VAL A 94 -9.03 26.98 24.88
C VAL A 94 -9.84 28.20 25.33
N VAL A 95 -10.67 28.76 24.46
CA VAL A 95 -11.44 30.00 24.73
C VAL A 95 -12.69 29.75 25.58
N THR A 96 -13.39 28.63 25.40
CA THR A 96 -14.65 28.31 26.10
C THR A 96 -14.50 28.36 27.63
N PRO A 97 -13.50 27.73 28.28
CA PRO A 97 -13.32 27.83 29.72
C PRO A 97 -13.12 29.27 30.21
N LEU A 98 -12.41 30.11 29.43
CA LEU A 98 -12.20 31.52 29.75
C LEU A 98 -13.49 32.35 29.64
N LEU A 99 -14.35 32.03 28.67
CA LEU A 99 -15.67 32.67 28.56
C LEU A 99 -16.58 32.26 29.73
N VAL A 100 -16.56 30.98 30.13
CA VAL A 100 -17.31 30.50 31.29
C VAL A 100 -16.87 31.24 32.56
N LEU A 101 -15.55 31.41 32.75
CA LEU A 101 -14.99 32.20 33.85
C LEU A 101 -15.48 33.65 33.86
N LYS A 102 -15.57 34.29 32.69
CA LYS A 102 -15.96 35.70 32.55
C LYS A 102 -17.45 35.94 32.76
N PHE A 103 -18.30 35.07 32.22
CA PHE A 103 -19.76 35.25 32.24
C PHE A 103 -20.46 34.57 33.42
N GLY A 104 -19.77 33.70 34.17
CA GLY A 104 -20.32 33.08 35.38
C GLY A 104 -21.32 31.95 35.13
N PHE A 105 -21.27 31.30 33.96
CA PHE A 105 -22.13 30.14 33.62
C PHE A 105 -21.58 28.83 34.20
N TRP A 106 -21.37 28.76 35.52
CA TRP A 106 -20.61 27.68 36.17
C TRP A 106 -21.18 26.28 35.92
N ARG A 107 -22.47 26.09 36.22
CA ARG A 107 -23.14 24.78 36.22
C ARG A 107 -23.01 24.00 34.89
N HIS A 108 -23.33 24.64 33.77
CA HIS A 108 -23.23 24.00 32.46
C HIS A 108 -21.87 24.20 31.80
N GLY A 109 -21.19 25.31 32.13
CA GLY A 109 -19.94 25.69 31.50
C GLY A 109 -18.77 24.78 31.88
N ILE A 110 -18.71 24.28 33.11
CA ILE A 110 -17.66 23.35 33.56
C ILE A 110 -17.78 22.02 32.81
N ASN A 111 -18.96 21.40 32.84
CA ASN A 111 -19.24 20.14 32.16
C ASN A 111 -18.98 20.23 30.65
N LEU A 112 -19.41 21.33 30.03
CA LEU A 112 -19.12 21.60 28.62
C LEU A 112 -17.62 21.75 28.35
N SER A 113 -16.90 22.49 29.19
CA SER A 113 -15.45 22.69 29.06
C SER A 113 -14.67 21.39 29.20
N ILE A 114 -15.06 20.54 30.17
CA ILE A 114 -14.45 19.21 30.36
C ILE A 114 -14.73 18.32 29.14
N ALA A 115 -15.96 18.30 28.64
CA ALA A 115 -16.33 17.50 27.47
C ALA A 115 -15.57 17.94 26.21
N ILE A 116 -15.44 19.26 25.98
CA ILE A 116 -14.67 19.80 24.86
C ILE A 116 -13.18 19.48 25.03
N ALA A 117 -12.63 19.63 26.23
CA ALA A 117 -11.23 19.30 26.50
C ALA A 117 -10.92 17.82 26.23
N PHE A 118 -11.82 16.93 26.68
CA PHE A 118 -11.75 15.51 26.38
C PHE A 118 -11.75 15.26 24.87
N PHE A 119 -12.70 15.87 24.14
CA PHE A 119 -12.73 15.76 22.67
C PHE A 119 -11.41 16.22 22.04
N CYS A 120 -10.88 17.39 22.45
CA CYS A 120 -9.63 17.95 21.94
C CYS A 120 -8.48 16.96 22.14
N VAL A 121 -8.26 16.44 23.36
CA VAL A 121 -7.17 15.49 23.64
C VAL A 121 -7.30 14.21 22.80
N PHE A 122 -8.49 13.62 22.73
CA PHE A 122 -8.67 12.38 21.96
C PHE A 122 -8.61 12.59 20.44
N SER A 123 -8.93 13.80 19.96
CA SER A 123 -8.80 14.17 18.55
C SER A 123 -7.34 14.30 18.09
N LEU A 124 -6.36 14.31 19.00
CA LEU A 124 -4.94 14.28 18.64
C LEU A 124 -4.51 12.93 18.08
N LEU A 125 -5.05 11.82 18.57
CA LEU A 125 -4.70 10.48 18.06
C LEU A 125 -4.96 10.34 16.56
N PRO A 126 -6.16 10.66 16.03
CA PRO A 126 -6.40 10.59 14.60
C PRO A 126 -5.58 11.62 13.81
N PHE A 127 -5.35 12.80 14.38
CA PHE A 127 -4.47 13.80 13.77
C PHE A 127 -3.04 13.27 13.61
N LEU A 128 -2.41 12.80 14.69
CA LEU A 128 -1.03 12.30 14.69
C LEU A 128 -0.87 11.09 13.75
N LYS A 129 -1.85 10.18 13.73
CA LYS A 129 -1.84 9.06 12.77
C LYS A 129 -2.00 9.56 11.32
N GLY A 130 -2.77 10.63 11.08
CA GLY A 130 -2.85 11.31 9.79
C GLY A 130 -1.52 11.93 9.36
N VAL A 131 -0.85 12.65 10.25
CA VAL A 131 0.48 13.22 10.03
C VAL A 131 1.49 12.12 9.71
N ASN A 132 1.54 11.04 10.51
CA ASN A 132 2.41 9.89 10.29
C ASN A 132 2.18 9.27 8.90
N GLY A 133 0.93 9.14 8.46
CA GLY A 133 0.61 8.64 7.12
C GLY A 133 1.15 9.52 6.00
N VAL A 134 1.04 10.85 6.12
CA VAL A 134 1.60 11.79 5.14
C VAL A 134 3.14 11.71 5.11
N LEU A 135 3.78 11.70 6.29
CA LEU A 135 5.23 11.61 6.40
C LEU A 135 5.74 10.30 5.80
N LYS A 136 5.13 9.16 6.16
CA LYS A 136 5.53 7.83 5.68
C LYS A 136 5.31 7.67 4.18
N TYR A 137 4.09 7.96 3.69
CA TYR A 137 3.70 7.56 2.34
C TYR A 137 3.85 8.64 1.26
N GLU A 138 3.66 9.92 1.60
CA GLU A 138 3.77 10.98 0.59
C GLU A 138 5.20 11.54 0.50
N ILE A 139 5.93 11.54 1.62
CA ILE A 139 7.27 12.11 1.69
C ILE A 139 8.32 11.00 1.71
N GLY A 140 8.20 10.05 2.65
CA GLY A 140 9.15 8.98 2.86
C GLY A 140 9.39 8.16 1.58
N VAL A 141 8.31 7.69 0.96
CA VAL A 141 8.35 6.94 -0.31
C VAL A 141 9.09 7.71 -1.43
N VAL A 142 8.79 9.01 -1.60
CA VAL A 142 9.39 9.81 -2.68
C VAL A 142 10.86 10.09 -2.40
N ASN A 143 11.21 10.40 -1.15
CA ASN A 143 12.59 10.62 -0.74
C ASN A 143 13.42 9.34 -0.90
N LEU A 144 12.91 8.20 -0.44
CA LEU A 144 13.58 6.90 -0.61
C LEU A 144 13.79 6.56 -2.08
N TYR A 145 12.80 6.82 -2.95
CA TYR A 145 12.95 6.64 -4.39
C TYR A 145 14.07 7.53 -4.98
N GLU A 146 14.04 8.83 -4.70
CA GLU A 146 15.04 9.78 -5.21
C GLU A 146 16.45 9.45 -4.72
N GLU A 147 16.59 9.08 -3.45
CA GLU A 147 17.86 8.69 -2.87
C GLU A 147 18.36 7.35 -3.42
N SER A 148 17.48 6.36 -3.61
CA SER A 148 17.82 5.07 -4.24
C SER A 148 18.33 5.28 -5.66
N MET A 149 17.61 6.08 -6.46
CA MET A 149 18.03 6.41 -7.82
C MET A 149 19.35 7.18 -7.86
N LYS A 150 19.59 8.09 -6.90
CA LYS A 150 20.86 8.78 -6.76
C LYS A 150 21.99 7.81 -6.44
N ALA A 151 21.80 6.89 -5.50
CA ALA A 151 22.78 5.86 -5.14
C ALA A 151 23.10 4.95 -6.34
N ILE A 152 22.09 4.50 -7.09
CA ILE A 152 22.25 3.73 -8.34
C ILE A 152 23.11 4.49 -9.36
N ASN A 153 22.82 5.78 -9.58
CA ASN A 153 23.56 6.59 -10.53
C ASN A 153 25.03 6.82 -10.12
N LEU A 154 25.31 6.85 -8.82
CA LEU A 154 26.65 7.00 -8.26
C LEU A 154 27.43 5.68 -8.16
N GLY A 155 26.80 4.54 -8.41
CA GLY A 155 27.42 3.23 -8.25
C GLY A 155 27.49 2.74 -6.80
N ASP A 156 26.73 3.36 -5.88
CA ASP A 156 26.66 2.99 -4.47
C ASP A 156 25.61 1.89 -4.26
N GLU A 157 25.98 0.65 -4.53
CA GLU A 157 25.07 -0.51 -4.46
C GLU A 157 24.54 -0.74 -3.05
N ALA A 158 25.41 -0.68 -2.02
CA ALA A 158 25.00 -0.86 -0.63
C ALA A 158 24.03 0.24 -0.16
N GLY A 159 24.29 1.50 -0.55
CA GLY A 159 23.40 2.61 -0.24
C GLY A 159 22.06 2.52 -0.97
N ALA A 160 22.02 1.97 -2.18
CA ALA A 160 20.77 1.71 -2.89
C ALA A 160 19.99 0.57 -2.23
N ASP A 161 20.65 -0.55 -1.91
CA ASP A 161 20.02 -1.75 -1.33
C ASP A 161 19.27 -1.45 -0.03
N GLY A 162 19.91 -0.73 0.90
CA GLY A 162 19.25 -0.35 2.16
C GLY A 162 17.97 0.46 1.96
N ARG A 163 17.98 1.43 1.05
CA ARG A 163 16.82 2.31 0.77
C ARG A 163 15.71 1.59 0.02
N ILE A 164 16.09 0.68 -0.85
CA ILE A 164 15.17 -0.22 -1.56
C ILE A 164 14.45 -1.14 -0.56
N GLY A 165 15.19 -1.67 0.42
CA GLY A 165 14.63 -2.45 1.52
C GLY A 165 13.60 -1.66 2.33
N GLU A 166 13.94 -0.42 2.71
CA GLU A 166 13.00 0.47 3.41
C GLU A 166 11.74 0.77 2.58
N LEU A 167 11.91 1.06 1.27
CA LEU A 167 10.79 1.33 0.37
C LEU A 167 9.86 0.12 0.22
N THR A 168 10.44 -1.08 0.23
CA THR A 168 9.74 -2.36 0.18
C THR A 168 8.91 -2.62 1.43
N GLU A 169 9.49 -2.42 2.61
CA GLU A 169 8.78 -2.58 3.88
C GLU A 169 7.61 -1.60 4.00
N ILE A 170 7.79 -0.35 3.55
CA ILE A 170 6.68 0.62 3.43
C ILE A 170 5.61 0.11 2.46
N GLY A 171 6.00 -0.59 1.39
CA GLY A 171 5.09 -1.24 0.44
C GLY A 171 4.21 -2.30 1.09
N LYS A 172 4.82 -3.21 1.86
CA LYS A 172 4.10 -4.26 2.61
C LYS A 172 3.15 -3.65 3.64
N ASP A 173 3.61 -2.64 4.38
CA ASP A 173 2.77 -1.90 5.31
C ASP A 173 1.58 -1.22 4.62
N ALA A 174 1.80 -0.61 3.46
CA ALA A 174 0.73 0.03 2.70
C ALA A 174 -0.33 -0.99 2.22
N VAL A 175 0.07 -2.22 1.89
CA VAL A 175 -0.88 -3.31 1.58
C VAL A 175 -1.68 -3.70 2.83
N ASN A 176 -1.02 -3.81 3.98
CA ASN A 176 -1.66 -4.17 5.26
C ASN A 176 -2.62 -3.08 5.77
N GLU A 177 -2.29 -1.81 5.56
CA GLU A 177 -3.12 -0.66 5.89
C GLU A 177 -4.21 -0.37 4.84
N SER A 178 -4.29 -1.21 3.81
CA SER A 178 -5.25 -1.12 2.71
C SER A 178 -5.19 0.19 1.89
N CYS A 179 -3.99 0.69 1.62
CA CYS A 179 -3.77 1.94 0.89
C CYS A 179 -3.35 1.71 -0.57
N GLU A 180 -4.26 1.20 -1.42
CA GLU A 180 -3.96 0.80 -2.81
C GLU A 180 -3.19 1.86 -3.61
N ARG A 181 -3.54 3.15 -3.51
CA ARG A 181 -2.85 4.22 -4.25
C ARG A 181 -1.36 4.30 -3.89
N VAL A 182 -1.04 4.15 -2.61
CA VAL A 182 0.34 4.18 -2.12
C VAL A 182 1.09 2.95 -2.61
N VAL A 183 0.45 1.77 -2.53
CA VAL A 183 1.01 0.53 -3.06
C VAL A 183 1.34 0.66 -4.56
N VAL A 184 0.42 1.20 -5.36
CA VAL A 184 0.63 1.46 -6.80
C VAL A 184 1.85 2.36 -7.04
N ASN A 185 2.02 3.43 -6.25
CA ASN A 185 3.17 4.32 -6.39
C ASN A 185 4.48 3.62 -6.02
N ILE A 186 4.49 2.86 -4.93
CA ILE A 186 5.68 2.10 -4.49
C ILE A 186 6.07 1.07 -5.55
N ILE A 187 5.11 0.30 -6.08
CA ILE A 187 5.33 -0.65 -7.19
C ILE A 187 5.97 0.04 -8.40
N ARG A 188 5.47 1.23 -8.78
CA ARG A 188 6.03 2.00 -9.91
C ARG A 188 7.46 2.48 -9.64
N TYR A 189 7.77 2.88 -8.40
CA TYR A 189 9.11 3.28 -8.01
C TYR A 189 10.07 2.10 -7.97
N LEU A 190 9.68 1.00 -7.33
CA LEU A 190 10.45 -0.25 -7.31
C LEU A 190 10.72 -0.74 -8.74
N SER A 191 9.72 -0.74 -9.63
CA SER A 191 9.90 -1.16 -11.02
C SER A 191 10.96 -0.33 -11.77
N GLN A 192 11.01 0.98 -11.55
CA GLN A 192 11.99 1.88 -12.17
C GLN A 192 13.40 1.66 -11.60
N ILE A 193 13.50 1.56 -10.26
CA ILE A 193 14.75 1.29 -9.55
C ILE A 193 15.36 -0.02 -10.05
N VAL A 194 14.56 -1.08 -10.16
CA VAL A 194 15.07 -2.41 -10.55
C VAL A 194 15.49 -2.44 -12.00
N LYS A 195 14.71 -1.81 -12.89
CA LYS A 195 15.12 -1.71 -14.27
C LYS A 195 16.51 -1.07 -14.38
N LYS A 196 16.75 0.00 -13.63
CA LYS A 196 18.06 0.67 -13.59
C LYS A 196 19.15 -0.17 -12.94
N SER A 197 18.82 -0.92 -11.90
CA SER A 197 19.75 -1.84 -11.23
C SER A 197 20.15 -3.01 -12.15
N ALA A 198 19.18 -3.53 -12.92
CA ALA A 198 19.39 -4.58 -13.91
C ALA A 198 20.27 -4.09 -15.08
N GLU A 199 20.02 -2.87 -15.58
CA GLU A 199 20.87 -2.20 -16.58
C GLU A 199 22.33 -2.02 -16.10
N LYS A 200 22.55 -1.97 -14.77
CA LYS A 200 23.88 -1.85 -14.13
C LYS A 200 24.51 -3.19 -13.77
N GLY A 201 23.80 -4.31 -13.92
CA GLY A 201 24.29 -5.63 -13.54
C GLY A 201 24.23 -5.95 -12.05
N TRP A 202 23.42 -5.23 -11.26
CA TRP A 202 23.29 -5.43 -9.81
C TRP A 202 22.35 -6.59 -9.48
N GLY A 203 22.84 -7.82 -9.70
CA GLY A 203 22.05 -9.05 -9.57
C GLY A 203 21.33 -9.18 -8.22
N ASN A 204 22.02 -8.89 -7.11
CA ASN A 204 21.45 -8.98 -5.75
C ASN A 204 20.30 -7.98 -5.54
N ALA A 205 20.53 -6.70 -5.82
CA ALA A 205 19.50 -5.68 -5.68
C ALA A 205 18.30 -5.96 -6.62
N THR A 206 18.56 -6.40 -7.85
CA THR A 206 17.51 -6.80 -8.79
C THR A 206 16.70 -7.98 -8.26
N PHE A 207 17.37 -9.03 -7.76
CA PHE A 207 16.70 -10.22 -7.20
C PHE A 207 15.76 -9.86 -6.06
N TRP A 208 16.27 -9.15 -5.04
CA TRP A 208 15.48 -8.83 -3.85
C TRP A 208 14.23 -8.03 -4.16
N VAL A 209 14.32 -7.07 -5.07
CA VAL A 209 13.13 -6.28 -5.40
C VAL A 209 12.15 -7.06 -6.24
N VAL A 210 12.60 -7.92 -7.16
CA VAL A 210 11.68 -8.79 -7.92
C VAL A 210 10.90 -9.68 -6.98
N ASP A 211 11.57 -10.28 -5.99
CA ASP A 211 10.94 -11.13 -4.97
C ASP A 211 9.91 -10.34 -4.14
N ASN A 212 10.29 -9.16 -3.67
CA ASN A 212 9.37 -8.32 -2.91
C ASN A 212 8.22 -7.75 -3.76
N LEU A 213 8.45 -7.47 -5.06
CA LEU A 213 7.41 -7.03 -5.99
C LEU A 213 6.40 -8.15 -6.26
N LYS A 214 6.88 -9.40 -6.33
CA LYS A 214 6.05 -10.60 -6.34
C LYS A 214 5.16 -10.66 -5.09
N ASP A 215 5.74 -10.57 -3.90
CA ASP A 215 4.98 -10.64 -2.64
C ASP A 215 3.92 -9.54 -2.52
N ILE A 216 4.32 -8.29 -2.78
CA ILE A 216 3.40 -7.13 -2.78
C ILE A 216 2.28 -7.34 -3.80
N GLY A 217 2.60 -7.87 -4.98
CA GLY A 217 1.62 -8.16 -6.02
C GLY A 217 0.63 -9.25 -5.60
N VAL A 218 1.12 -10.36 -5.06
CA VAL A 218 0.30 -11.49 -4.58
C VAL A 218 -0.60 -11.06 -3.41
N ASP A 219 -0.12 -10.25 -2.49
CA ASP A 219 -0.92 -9.72 -1.39
C ASP A 219 -1.93 -8.68 -1.86
N SER A 220 -1.57 -7.85 -2.84
CA SER A 220 -2.48 -6.90 -3.50
C SER A 220 -3.67 -7.62 -4.13
N VAL A 221 -3.45 -8.75 -4.81
CA VAL A 221 -4.54 -9.60 -5.33
C VAL A 221 -5.44 -10.09 -4.18
N GLY A 222 -4.83 -10.53 -3.08
CA GLY A 222 -5.55 -10.97 -1.87
C GLY A 222 -6.45 -9.88 -1.28
N ARG A 223 -6.02 -8.62 -1.34
CA ARG A 223 -6.79 -7.43 -0.92
C ARG A 223 -7.74 -6.88 -1.99
N ARG A 224 -7.79 -7.47 -3.19
CA ARG A 224 -8.51 -6.99 -4.37
C ARG A 224 -8.06 -5.60 -4.84
N PHE A 225 -6.77 -5.30 -4.68
CA PHE A 225 -6.13 -4.11 -5.24
C PHE A 225 -5.78 -4.36 -6.69
N GLU A 226 -6.79 -4.31 -7.54
CA GLU A 226 -6.67 -4.67 -8.96
C GLU A 226 -5.66 -3.78 -9.69
N GLU A 227 -5.60 -2.47 -9.37
CA GLU A 227 -4.63 -1.56 -9.99
C GLU A 227 -3.21 -1.90 -9.53
N ALA A 228 -3.00 -2.11 -8.22
CA ALA A 228 -1.69 -2.49 -7.69
C ALA A 228 -1.19 -3.82 -8.28
N SER A 229 -2.07 -4.83 -8.33
CA SER A 229 -1.76 -6.15 -8.89
C SER A 229 -1.38 -6.07 -10.37
N PHE A 230 -2.10 -5.24 -11.13
CA PHE A 230 -1.78 -4.96 -12.53
C PHE A 230 -0.38 -4.33 -12.69
N PHE A 231 -0.05 -3.32 -11.89
CA PHE A 231 1.25 -2.68 -11.96
C PHE A 231 2.39 -3.60 -11.46
N ALA A 232 2.12 -4.49 -10.50
CA ALA A 232 3.09 -5.51 -10.06
C ALA A 232 3.40 -6.48 -11.21
N ALA A 233 2.36 -7.05 -11.85
CA ALA A 233 2.54 -7.93 -13.01
C ALA A 233 3.27 -7.23 -14.15
N LYS A 234 2.91 -5.98 -14.47
CA LYS A 234 3.63 -5.19 -15.48
C LYS A 234 5.10 -4.97 -15.10
N GLY A 235 5.37 -4.60 -13.85
CA GLY A 235 6.72 -4.38 -13.35
C GLY A 235 7.58 -5.64 -13.45
N LEU A 236 7.06 -6.79 -12.99
CA LEU A 236 7.75 -8.08 -13.09
C LEU A 236 8.04 -8.48 -14.54
N LYS A 237 7.09 -8.26 -15.45
CA LYS A 237 7.30 -8.45 -16.90
C LYS A 237 8.46 -7.60 -17.41
N ASP A 238 8.41 -6.29 -17.18
CA ASP A 238 9.40 -5.34 -17.71
C ASP A 238 10.81 -5.66 -17.15
N ILE A 239 10.89 -6.00 -15.85
CA ILE A 239 12.14 -6.38 -15.19
C ILE A 239 12.66 -7.73 -15.72
N GLY A 240 11.80 -8.75 -15.79
CA GLY A 240 12.21 -10.08 -16.23
C GLY A 240 12.74 -10.08 -17.66
N VAL A 241 12.12 -9.31 -18.55
CA VAL A 241 12.60 -9.13 -19.93
C VAL A 241 13.97 -8.44 -19.96
N GLU A 242 14.18 -7.43 -19.12
CA GLU A 242 15.47 -6.73 -19.06
C GLU A 242 16.57 -7.61 -18.45
N ALA A 243 16.25 -8.36 -17.39
CA ALA A 243 17.17 -9.30 -16.76
C ALA A 243 17.59 -10.43 -17.71
N ALA A 244 16.65 -10.97 -18.50
CA ALA A 244 16.92 -11.98 -19.52
C ALA A 244 17.86 -11.45 -20.62
N LYS A 245 17.59 -10.24 -21.15
CA LYS A 245 18.46 -9.60 -22.15
C LYS A 245 19.88 -9.38 -21.67
N ASN A 246 20.04 -8.95 -20.42
CA ASN A 246 21.34 -8.65 -19.83
C ASN A 246 22.03 -9.91 -19.24
N ARG A 247 21.43 -11.10 -19.42
CA ARG A 247 21.96 -12.39 -18.93
C ARG A 247 22.30 -12.36 -17.44
N LEU A 248 21.45 -11.71 -16.64
CA LEU A 248 21.56 -11.70 -15.17
C LEU A 248 21.25 -13.07 -14.55
N GLU A 249 20.97 -14.08 -15.37
CA GLU A 249 20.73 -15.48 -15.01
C GLU A 249 21.84 -16.04 -14.08
N ALA A 250 23.09 -15.59 -14.22
CA ALA A 250 24.22 -16.09 -13.44
C ALA A 250 24.30 -15.56 -11.98
N LEU A 251 23.52 -14.55 -11.60
CA LEU A 251 23.69 -13.80 -10.35
C LEU A 251 22.43 -13.77 -9.48
N LEU A 252 21.85 -14.94 -9.18
CA LEU A 252 20.66 -15.16 -8.32
C LEU A 252 19.31 -15.31 -9.04
N GLU A 253 19.29 -15.63 -10.33
CA GLU A 253 18.07 -16.04 -11.05
C GLU A 253 16.86 -15.06 -10.97
N PRO A 254 17.03 -13.72 -11.11
CA PRO A 254 15.91 -12.76 -11.06
C PRO A 254 14.84 -13.01 -12.14
N VAL A 255 15.21 -13.64 -13.25
CA VAL A 255 14.29 -14.07 -14.32
C VAL A 255 13.32 -15.13 -13.79
N THR A 256 13.82 -16.14 -13.09
CA THR A 256 13.01 -17.21 -12.49
C THR A 256 12.02 -16.65 -11.47
N VAL A 257 12.45 -15.73 -10.60
CA VAL A 257 11.56 -15.08 -9.62
C VAL A 257 10.47 -14.25 -10.30
N ALA A 258 10.79 -13.54 -11.39
CA ALA A 258 9.80 -12.79 -12.15
C ALA A 258 8.76 -13.71 -12.81
N ILE A 259 9.18 -14.84 -13.38
CA ILE A 259 8.30 -15.87 -13.93
C ILE A 259 7.35 -16.40 -12.85
N ASP A 260 7.89 -16.79 -11.69
CA ASP A 260 7.07 -17.29 -10.59
C ASP A 260 6.10 -16.23 -10.06
N GLY A 261 6.54 -14.98 -9.92
CA GLY A 261 5.68 -13.89 -9.50
C GLY A 261 4.53 -13.62 -10.48
N LEU A 262 4.78 -13.66 -11.79
CA LEU A 262 3.73 -13.52 -12.80
C LEU A 262 2.72 -14.68 -12.74
N LYS A 263 3.22 -15.91 -12.62
CA LYS A 263 2.39 -17.12 -12.45
C LYS A 263 1.49 -16.98 -11.22
N ASP A 264 2.06 -16.64 -10.07
CA ASP A 264 1.36 -16.57 -8.78
C ASP A 264 0.32 -15.43 -8.76
N ILE A 265 0.69 -14.23 -9.25
CA ILE A 265 -0.24 -13.09 -9.37
C ILE A 265 -1.40 -13.42 -10.31
N GLY A 266 -1.10 -13.98 -11.49
CA GLY A 266 -2.10 -14.33 -12.48
C GLY A 266 -3.06 -15.42 -12.00
N ALA A 267 -2.53 -16.50 -11.41
CA ALA A 267 -3.32 -17.60 -10.88
C ALA A 267 -4.26 -17.13 -9.76
N LYS A 268 -3.74 -16.38 -8.80
CA LYS A 268 -4.53 -15.83 -7.69
C LYS A 268 -5.55 -14.79 -8.17
N ALA A 269 -5.23 -14.01 -9.20
CA ALA A 269 -6.18 -13.06 -9.80
C ALA A 269 -7.34 -13.79 -10.48
N ALA A 270 -7.06 -14.88 -11.19
CA ALA A 270 -8.07 -15.76 -11.77
C ALA A 270 -8.96 -16.38 -10.68
N GLU A 271 -8.37 -16.98 -9.65
CA GLU A 271 -9.09 -17.58 -8.52
C GLU A 271 -10.04 -16.56 -7.83
N LYS A 272 -9.60 -15.31 -7.69
CA LYS A 272 -10.42 -14.23 -7.11
C LYS A 272 -11.43 -13.62 -8.08
N GLY A 273 -11.44 -14.04 -9.35
CA GLY A 273 -12.32 -13.50 -10.39
C GLY A 273 -12.06 -12.03 -10.72
N LEU A 274 -10.81 -11.57 -10.58
CA LEU A 274 -10.45 -10.17 -10.84
C LEU A 274 -10.31 -9.94 -12.34
N LYS A 275 -11.37 -9.39 -12.95
CA LYS A 275 -11.43 -9.13 -14.40
C LYS A 275 -10.93 -7.74 -14.78
N LYS A 276 -10.97 -6.78 -13.86
CA LYS A 276 -10.56 -5.41 -14.16
C LYS A 276 -9.06 -5.35 -14.39
N TRP A 277 -8.64 -4.48 -15.32
CA TRP A 277 -7.24 -4.28 -15.70
C TRP A 277 -6.56 -5.50 -16.33
N ASP A 278 -7.29 -6.59 -16.60
CA ASP A 278 -6.78 -7.76 -17.31
C ASP A 278 -5.48 -8.33 -16.69
N ILE A 279 -5.42 -8.40 -15.35
CA ILE A 279 -4.22 -8.81 -14.58
C ILE A 279 -3.69 -10.15 -15.08
N THR A 280 -4.58 -11.12 -15.29
CA THR A 280 -4.24 -12.48 -15.75
C THR A 280 -3.69 -12.47 -17.18
N ILE A 281 -4.26 -11.65 -18.08
CA ILE A 281 -3.74 -11.48 -19.44
C ILE A 281 -2.35 -10.83 -19.38
N ARG A 282 -2.16 -9.81 -18.54
CA ARG A 282 -0.86 -9.16 -18.36
C ARG A 282 0.20 -10.12 -17.83
N ALA A 283 -0.17 -11.01 -16.90
CA ALA A 283 0.69 -12.06 -16.41
C ALA A 283 1.10 -13.04 -17.53
N ALA A 284 0.13 -13.48 -18.34
CA ALA A 284 0.39 -14.37 -19.49
C ALA A 284 1.34 -13.73 -20.52
N GLU A 285 1.10 -12.45 -20.88
CA GLU A 285 2.00 -11.71 -21.76
C GLU A 285 3.41 -11.58 -21.18
N GLY A 286 3.52 -11.39 -19.86
CA GLY A 286 4.79 -11.32 -19.17
C GLY A 286 5.57 -12.62 -19.26
N LEU A 287 4.92 -13.75 -18.98
CA LEU A 287 5.51 -15.07 -19.09
C LEU A 287 6.02 -15.33 -20.51
N ARG A 288 5.18 -15.06 -21.51
CA ARG A 288 5.58 -15.17 -22.92
C ARG A 288 6.81 -14.30 -23.23
N ASP A 289 6.76 -13.02 -22.92
CA ASP A 289 7.82 -12.07 -23.31
C ASP A 289 9.15 -12.39 -22.64
N ILE A 290 9.14 -12.83 -21.38
CA ILE A 290 10.35 -13.29 -20.67
C ILE A 290 10.87 -14.57 -21.34
N GLY A 291 10.01 -15.58 -21.56
CA GLY A 291 10.42 -16.85 -22.16
C GLY A 291 11.05 -16.69 -23.54
N MET A 292 10.53 -15.80 -24.39
CA MET A 292 11.06 -15.48 -25.72
C MET A 292 12.40 -14.73 -25.70
N LYS A 293 12.89 -14.32 -24.52
CA LYS A 293 14.15 -13.59 -24.34
C LYS A 293 15.17 -14.31 -23.46
N SER A 294 14.79 -15.43 -22.85
CA SER A 294 15.62 -16.14 -21.87
C SER A 294 16.21 -17.42 -22.45
N GLY A 295 17.20 -18.00 -21.75
CA GLY A 295 17.73 -19.33 -22.06
C GLY A 295 16.70 -20.46 -21.91
N ASP A 296 17.07 -21.68 -22.32
CA ASP A 296 16.14 -22.82 -22.36
C ASP A 296 15.52 -23.16 -21.00
N LYS A 297 16.29 -23.01 -19.90
CA LYS A 297 15.80 -23.24 -18.53
C LYS A 297 14.64 -22.30 -18.18
N ASP A 298 14.82 -21.00 -18.35
CA ASP A 298 13.78 -20.01 -18.02
C ASP A 298 12.62 -20.04 -19.02
N LYS A 299 12.90 -20.34 -20.28
CA LYS A 299 11.86 -20.57 -21.30
C LYS A 299 10.95 -21.74 -20.93
N TYR A 300 11.53 -22.83 -20.43
CA TYR A 300 10.78 -23.95 -19.87
C TYR A 300 9.88 -23.51 -18.72
N LEU A 301 10.41 -22.73 -17.77
CA LEU A 301 9.64 -22.24 -16.61
C LEU A 301 8.49 -21.32 -17.04
N ALA A 302 8.72 -20.43 -18.00
CA ALA A 302 7.69 -19.55 -18.56
C ALA A 302 6.54 -20.32 -19.23
N VAL A 303 6.87 -21.35 -20.01
CA VAL A 303 5.87 -22.24 -20.63
C VAL A 303 5.08 -23.00 -19.58
N ASN A 304 5.76 -23.56 -18.57
CA ASN A 304 5.06 -24.23 -17.47
C ASN A 304 4.14 -23.26 -16.71
N GLY A 305 4.59 -22.03 -16.47
CA GLY A 305 3.78 -20.96 -15.89
C GLY A 305 2.52 -20.65 -16.72
N LEU A 306 2.64 -20.58 -18.05
CA LEU A 306 1.50 -20.36 -18.95
C LEU A 306 0.51 -21.53 -18.94
N TRP A 307 1.00 -22.77 -18.92
CA TRP A 307 0.17 -23.96 -18.78
C TRP A 307 -0.60 -23.96 -17.46
N CYS A 308 0.05 -23.60 -16.36
CA CYS A 308 -0.62 -23.42 -15.09
C CYS A 308 -1.68 -22.34 -15.14
N LEU A 309 -1.32 -21.17 -15.65
CA LEU A 309 -2.24 -20.06 -15.76
C LEU A 309 -3.44 -20.40 -16.63
N GLY A 310 -3.25 -21.18 -17.70
CA GLY A 310 -4.32 -21.72 -18.53
C GLY A 310 -5.33 -22.58 -17.77
N ALA A 311 -4.86 -23.44 -16.87
CA ALA A 311 -5.74 -24.25 -16.02
C ALA A 311 -6.55 -23.39 -15.04
N PHE A 312 -5.92 -22.42 -14.37
CA PHE A 312 -6.60 -21.46 -13.49
C PHE A 312 -7.64 -20.62 -14.25
N VAL A 313 -7.28 -20.12 -15.43
CA VAL A 313 -8.19 -19.32 -16.26
C VAL A 313 -9.35 -20.18 -16.77
N THR A 314 -9.12 -21.43 -17.13
CA THR A 314 -10.19 -22.35 -17.54
C THR A 314 -11.19 -22.59 -16.42
N GLU A 315 -10.72 -22.74 -15.18
CA GLU A 315 -11.57 -22.97 -14.01
C GLU A 315 -12.35 -21.71 -13.62
N TYR A 316 -11.67 -20.57 -13.49
CA TYR A 316 -12.23 -19.40 -12.82
C TYR A 316 -12.61 -18.23 -13.74
N LEU A 317 -12.02 -18.14 -14.94
CA LEU A 317 -12.20 -17.05 -15.91
C LEU A 317 -12.24 -17.56 -17.36
N PRO A 318 -13.16 -18.47 -17.73
CA PRO A 318 -13.13 -19.20 -19.00
C PRO A 318 -13.14 -18.31 -20.25
N GLU A 319 -13.64 -17.08 -20.14
CA GLU A 319 -13.61 -16.07 -21.20
C GLU A 319 -12.20 -15.56 -21.55
N GLN A 320 -11.22 -15.70 -20.67
CA GLN A 320 -9.83 -15.27 -20.91
C GLN A 320 -8.91 -16.40 -21.42
N VAL A 321 -9.42 -17.64 -21.53
CA VAL A 321 -8.62 -18.83 -21.95
C VAL A 321 -7.92 -18.60 -23.28
N ASP A 322 -8.62 -17.95 -24.21
CA ASP A 322 -8.16 -17.71 -25.57
C ASP A 322 -6.92 -16.82 -25.61
N HIS A 323 -6.81 -15.87 -24.67
CA HIS A 323 -5.63 -15.01 -24.55
C HIS A 323 -4.40 -15.82 -24.08
N VAL A 324 -4.58 -16.77 -23.16
CA VAL A 324 -3.47 -17.63 -22.70
C VAL A 324 -3.03 -18.59 -23.82
N ILE A 325 -3.99 -19.18 -24.56
CA ILE A 325 -3.71 -20.01 -25.74
C ILE A 325 -2.90 -19.23 -26.78
N GLN A 326 -3.28 -17.99 -27.08
CA GLN A 326 -2.55 -17.15 -28.04
C GLN A 326 -1.09 -16.94 -27.63
N ASN A 327 -0.83 -16.68 -26.34
CA ASN A 327 0.53 -16.52 -25.83
C ASN A 327 1.35 -17.83 -25.96
N LEU A 328 0.76 -19.00 -25.67
CA LEU A 328 1.42 -20.29 -25.88
C LEU A 328 1.72 -20.58 -27.36
N ARG A 329 0.80 -20.24 -28.26
CA ARG A 329 0.99 -20.40 -29.72
C ARG A 329 2.13 -19.55 -30.25
N GLU A 330 2.36 -18.38 -29.67
CA GLU A 330 3.52 -17.56 -30.03
C GLU A 330 4.83 -18.19 -29.58
N MET A 331 4.88 -18.79 -28.38
CA MET A 331 6.05 -19.54 -27.93
C MET A 331 6.28 -20.81 -28.75
N GLU A 332 5.21 -21.52 -29.13
CA GLU A 332 5.28 -22.74 -29.96
C GLU A 332 6.04 -22.52 -31.26
N LYS A 333 5.89 -21.35 -31.89
CA LYS A 333 6.59 -21.00 -33.14
C LYS A 333 8.12 -21.02 -32.97
N GLU A 334 8.60 -20.76 -31.76
CA GLU A 334 10.04 -20.73 -31.46
C GLU A 334 10.56 -22.10 -30.99
N ILE A 335 9.83 -22.78 -30.09
CA ILE A 335 10.33 -24.02 -29.45
C ILE A 335 9.82 -25.32 -30.07
N GLY A 336 8.80 -25.24 -30.93
CA GLY A 336 8.11 -26.39 -31.49
C GLY A 336 7.06 -26.99 -30.56
N LYS A 337 6.03 -27.60 -31.18
CA LYS A 337 4.87 -28.18 -30.48
C LYS A 337 5.24 -29.29 -29.50
N GLU A 338 6.18 -30.16 -29.87
CA GLU A 338 6.58 -31.30 -29.05
C GLU A 338 7.21 -30.86 -27.72
N ALA A 339 8.15 -29.91 -27.78
CA ALA A 339 8.77 -29.33 -26.59
C ALA A 339 7.73 -28.64 -25.70
N LEU A 340 6.89 -27.76 -26.27
CA LEU A 340 5.84 -27.05 -25.55
C LEU A 340 4.90 -28.00 -24.79
N MET A 341 4.49 -29.10 -25.42
CA MET A 341 3.59 -30.09 -24.82
C MET A 341 4.27 -30.92 -23.72
N SER A 342 5.58 -31.18 -23.85
CA SER A 342 6.35 -31.89 -22.83
C SER A 342 6.53 -31.06 -21.56
N TRP A 343 6.62 -29.73 -21.70
CA TRP A 343 6.93 -28.80 -20.60
C TRP A 343 5.74 -28.46 -19.70
N GLY A 344 4.50 -28.66 -20.16
CA GLY A 344 3.30 -28.35 -19.38
C GLY A 344 2.94 -29.33 -18.26
N LYS A 345 3.70 -30.42 -18.07
CA LYS A 345 3.29 -31.52 -17.17
C LYS A 345 3.38 -31.21 -15.68
N ASN A 346 4.18 -30.24 -15.27
CA ASN A 346 4.50 -30.05 -13.84
C ASN A 346 3.36 -29.37 -13.07
N CYS A 347 2.48 -28.63 -13.74
CA CYS A 347 1.45 -27.86 -13.03
C CYS A 347 0.52 -28.70 -12.14
N ILE A 348 0.18 -29.91 -12.58
CA ILE A 348 -0.76 -30.79 -11.87
C ILE A 348 -0.18 -31.22 -10.51
N SER A 349 1.15 -31.30 -10.38
CA SER A 349 1.78 -31.69 -9.12
C SER A 349 1.61 -30.63 -8.04
N ASP A 350 1.68 -29.35 -8.41
CA ASP A 350 1.49 -28.22 -7.50
C ASP A 350 0.01 -27.97 -7.19
N TYR A 351 -0.89 -28.26 -8.14
CA TYR A 351 -2.33 -28.01 -8.04
C TYR A 351 -3.19 -29.22 -8.46
N PRO A 352 -3.26 -30.29 -7.65
CA PRO A 352 -4.00 -31.51 -8.01
C PRO A 352 -5.50 -31.28 -8.26
N ASN A 353 -6.09 -30.27 -7.62
CA ASN A 353 -7.49 -29.89 -7.78
C ASN A 353 -7.81 -29.31 -9.16
N LEU A 354 -6.82 -28.79 -9.88
CA LEU A 354 -7.01 -28.22 -11.23
C LEU A 354 -6.79 -29.23 -12.35
N LYS A 355 -6.65 -30.52 -12.05
CA LYS A 355 -6.40 -31.57 -13.05
C LYS A 355 -7.44 -31.58 -14.18
N SER A 356 -8.72 -31.46 -13.85
CA SER A 356 -9.79 -31.44 -14.86
C SER A 356 -9.70 -30.22 -15.78
N SER A 357 -9.53 -29.04 -15.19
CA SER A 357 -9.43 -27.76 -15.90
C SER A 357 -8.16 -27.68 -16.75
N PHE A 358 -7.07 -28.33 -16.30
CA PHE A 358 -5.84 -28.47 -17.08
C PHE A 358 -6.02 -29.33 -18.34
N GLU A 359 -6.68 -30.50 -18.22
CA GLU A 359 -6.94 -31.34 -19.39
C GLU A 359 -7.89 -30.66 -20.38
N GLU A 360 -8.89 -29.94 -19.87
CA GLU A 360 -9.79 -29.13 -20.69
C GLU A 360 -9.04 -27.99 -21.41
N PHE A 361 -8.16 -27.28 -20.71
CA PHE A 361 -7.30 -26.26 -21.32
C PHE A 361 -6.44 -26.85 -22.44
N LYS A 362 -5.83 -28.00 -22.20
CA LYS A 362 -5.01 -28.74 -23.18
C LYS A 362 -5.81 -29.21 -24.38
N ARG A 363 -7.05 -29.66 -24.18
CA ARG A 363 -7.98 -30.00 -25.28
C ARG A 363 -8.25 -28.76 -26.15
N ARG A 364 -8.66 -27.65 -25.53
CA ARG A 364 -8.95 -26.39 -26.25
C ARG A 364 -7.72 -25.83 -26.97
N TYR A 365 -6.52 -25.97 -26.39
CA TYR A 365 -5.28 -25.60 -27.05
C TYR A 365 -5.04 -26.42 -28.33
N ASN A 366 -5.31 -27.73 -28.34
CA ASN A 366 -5.10 -28.59 -29.50
C ASN A 366 -6.13 -28.42 -30.63
N GLU A 367 -7.33 -27.94 -30.32
CA GLU A 367 -8.42 -27.73 -31.28
C GLU A 367 -8.26 -26.48 -32.14
N ARG A 368 -7.48 -25.50 -31.67
CA ARG A 368 -7.16 -24.27 -32.38
C ARG A 368 -5.83 -24.38 -33.10
#